data_AF-A0A963VQ01-F1
#
_entry.id   AF-A0A963VQ01-F1
#
_cell.length_a   1.000
_cell.length_b   1.000
_cell.length_c   1.000
_cell.angle_alpha   90.00
_cell.angle_beta   90.00
_cell.angle_gamma   90.00
#
_symmetry.space_group_name_H-M   'P 1'
#
loop_
_entity.id
_entity.type
_entity.pdbx_description
1 polymer ?
#
loop_
_entity_poly.entity_id
_entity_poly.type
_entity_poly.pdbx_seq_one_letter_code
_entity_poly.pdbx_strand_id
1 'polypeptide(L)'
;MDIANDPIIADAASNPHDPPTIRRGDYRPFGWLVPEVALDFSLGIERTIVRSRLAVRRNDAAERAAAIRLNGDGIEPTEVLLDGHPASGWSRDGDDLILPLAGDDHLIEIVTEVNPAANSQLMGLYASNGMLCTQCEAEGFRRITFFPDRPDVLSTYRVRMSGPKAQFPVLLSNGNCVASGDGEAGEHWAEWHDPWPKPSYLFAAVAGDLVANRDSFTTMNGRKVDLAIWVRAHDGPGGDLERTGHAMLALKNSMKWDEEVFGREYDLDLFNIVAVSDFNMGAMENKGLNVFNTRYVLADPETATDADYDGV
;
A
#
# COMPACT_ATOMS: atom_id res chain seq x y z
N MET A 1 51.89 30.21 -20.44
CA MET A 1 51.62 29.82 -19.04
C MET A 1 50.64 30.84 -18.51
N ASP A 2 49.38 30.43 -18.38
CA ASP A 2 48.57 30.75 -17.20
C ASP A 2 47.31 29.89 -17.31
N ILE A 3 47.24 28.92 -16.40
CA ILE A 3 46.13 28.00 -16.23
C ILE A 3 45.40 28.54 -15.00
N ALA A 4 44.34 29.30 -15.20
CA ALA A 4 43.38 29.63 -14.13
C ALA A 4 42.07 28.92 -14.49
N ASN A 5 42.02 27.65 -14.08
CA ASN A 5 40.84 26.82 -14.13
C ASN A 5 40.11 27.05 -12.80
N ASP A 6 39.15 27.97 -12.76
CA ASP A 6 38.24 28.08 -11.62
C ASP A 6 37.35 26.81 -11.62
N PRO A 7 37.37 25.98 -10.57
CA PRO A 7 36.43 24.89 -10.48
C PRO A 7 35.04 25.48 -10.30
N ILE A 8 34.13 25.16 -11.22
CA ILE A 8 32.69 25.33 -11.03
C ILE A 8 32.34 24.51 -9.78
N ILE A 9 32.18 25.20 -8.65
CA ILE A 9 31.66 24.61 -7.42
C ILE A 9 30.25 24.13 -7.77
N ALA A 10 30.02 22.82 -7.64
CA ALA A 10 28.71 22.22 -7.82
C ALA A 10 27.68 23.02 -7.02
N ASP A 11 26.58 23.36 -7.68
CA ASP A 11 25.45 24.10 -7.13
C ASP A 11 25.14 23.54 -5.73
N ALA A 12 25.27 24.39 -4.71
CA ALA A 12 24.98 23.98 -3.34
C ALA A 12 23.53 23.48 -3.31
N ALA A 13 23.32 22.29 -2.74
CA ALA A 13 21.98 21.74 -2.55
C ALA A 13 21.07 22.84 -1.96
N SER A 14 19.90 23.04 -2.57
CA SER A 14 18.93 24.01 -2.09
C SER A 14 18.69 23.79 -0.60
N ASN A 15 18.71 24.88 0.18
CA ASN A 15 18.42 24.79 1.61
C ASN A 15 17.04 24.12 1.76
N PRO A 16 16.92 23.03 2.54
CA PRO A 16 15.63 22.40 2.76
C PRO A 16 14.70 23.45 3.38
N HIS A 17 13.55 23.68 2.75
CA HIS A 17 12.50 24.51 3.33
C HIS A 17 12.04 23.85 4.64
N ASP A 18 11.94 24.64 5.71
CA ASP A 18 11.38 24.14 6.97
C ASP A 18 9.96 23.60 6.69
N PRO A 19 9.64 22.38 7.17
CA PRO A 19 8.32 21.81 6.94
C PRO A 19 7.26 22.69 7.60
N PRO A 20 6.11 22.92 6.92
CA PRO A 20 5.04 23.74 7.47
C PRO A 20 4.55 23.15 8.80
N THR A 21 4.37 23.99 9.81
CA THR A 21 3.82 23.54 11.09
C THR A 21 2.33 23.27 10.95
N ILE A 22 1.93 22.00 11.06
CA ILE A 22 0.52 21.58 11.09
C ILE A 22 0.03 21.57 12.53
N ARG A 23 -1.12 22.19 12.82
CA ARG A 23 -1.71 22.23 14.18
C ARG A 23 -3.00 21.43 14.24
N ARG A 24 -3.15 20.64 15.30
CA ARG A 24 -4.40 19.90 15.60
C ARG A 24 -5.65 20.80 15.62
N GLY A 25 -5.53 22.04 16.10
CA GLY A 25 -6.64 23.01 16.16
C GLY A 25 -7.12 23.51 14.79
N ASP A 26 -6.30 23.33 13.75
CA ASP A 26 -6.61 23.77 12.39
C ASP A 26 -7.34 22.68 11.59
N TYR A 27 -7.64 21.54 12.21
CA TYR A 27 -8.40 20.46 11.58
C TYR A 27 -9.71 21.00 10.98
N ARG A 28 -9.93 20.64 9.72
CA ARG A 28 -11.19 20.82 8.99
C ARG A 28 -11.52 19.51 8.29
N PRO A 29 -12.79 19.06 8.31
CA PRO A 29 -13.23 17.93 7.51
C PRO A 29 -12.88 18.14 6.04
N PHE A 30 -12.51 17.09 5.33
CA PHE A 30 -12.19 17.19 3.91
C PHE A 30 -13.43 17.56 3.09
N GLY A 31 -13.31 18.44 2.11
CA GLY A 31 -14.45 18.97 1.32
C GLY A 31 -15.21 17.93 0.48
N TRP A 32 -14.64 16.74 0.34
CA TRP A 32 -15.13 15.65 -0.49
C TRP A 32 -15.05 14.33 0.29
N LEU A 33 -15.96 13.42 0.01
CA LEU A 33 -15.84 12.00 0.39
C LEU A 33 -15.39 11.22 -0.84
N VAL A 34 -14.69 10.11 -0.62
CA VAL A 34 -14.27 9.19 -1.68
C VAL A 34 -14.78 7.79 -1.32
N PRO A 35 -16.09 7.49 -1.44
CA PRO A 35 -16.66 6.23 -0.95
C PRO A 35 -16.10 4.97 -1.63
N GLU A 36 -15.71 5.07 -2.90
CA GLU A 36 -15.22 3.93 -3.69
C GLU A 36 -13.96 4.29 -4.44
N VAL A 37 -12.97 3.41 -4.34
CA VAL A 37 -11.69 3.50 -5.05
C VAL A 37 -11.47 2.21 -5.83
N ALA A 38 -11.26 2.33 -7.13
CA ALA A 38 -10.76 1.23 -7.96
C ALA A 38 -9.35 1.53 -8.44
N LEU A 39 -8.44 0.57 -8.26
CA LEU A 39 -7.05 0.67 -8.67
C LEU A 39 -6.72 -0.47 -9.64
N ASP A 40 -6.03 -0.14 -10.73
CA ASP A 40 -5.47 -1.10 -11.67
C ASP A 40 -3.96 -0.88 -11.76
N PHE A 41 -3.19 -1.90 -11.35
CA PHE A 41 -1.75 -1.91 -11.36
C PHE A 41 -1.26 -2.81 -12.50
N SER A 42 -0.59 -2.21 -13.49
CA SER A 42 0.26 -2.93 -14.44
C SER A 42 1.69 -2.92 -13.91
N LEU A 43 2.07 -4.02 -13.26
CA LEU A 43 3.27 -4.14 -12.44
C LEU A 43 4.54 -4.36 -13.27
N GLY A 44 5.58 -3.63 -12.88
CA GLY A 44 6.95 -3.81 -13.34
C GLY A 44 7.92 -3.15 -12.37
N ILE A 45 9.08 -3.78 -12.16
CA ILE A 45 10.07 -3.31 -11.17
C ILE A 45 10.57 -1.90 -11.48
N GLU A 46 10.91 -1.62 -12.74
CA GLU A 46 11.42 -0.30 -13.16
C GLU A 46 10.30 0.65 -13.61
N ARG A 47 9.13 0.09 -13.93
CA ARG A 47 8.00 0.83 -14.47
C ARG A 47 6.70 0.13 -14.12
N THR A 48 5.95 0.72 -13.19
CA THR A 48 4.58 0.32 -12.87
C THR A 48 3.63 1.43 -13.29
N ILE A 49 2.57 1.08 -14.03
CA ILE A 49 1.47 2.00 -14.34
C ILE A 49 0.35 1.76 -13.34
N VAL A 50 -0.14 2.82 -12.72
CA VAL A 50 -1.29 2.78 -11.81
C VAL A 50 -2.41 3.62 -12.39
N ARG A 51 -3.57 3.00 -12.63
CA ARG A 51 -4.81 3.71 -12.95
C ARG A 51 -5.70 3.73 -11.73
N SER A 52 -6.00 4.91 -11.23
CA SER A 52 -6.95 5.10 -10.12
C SER A 52 -8.27 5.65 -10.65
N ARG A 53 -9.37 5.15 -10.12
CA ARG A 53 -10.72 5.66 -10.32
C ARG A 53 -11.33 5.98 -8.97
N LEU A 54 -11.64 7.24 -8.76
CA LEU A 54 -12.13 7.78 -7.50
C LEU A 54 -13.56 8.26 -7.71
N ALA A 55 -14.53 7.55 -7.13
CA ALA A 55 -15.88 8.07 -7.03
C ALA A 55 -15.87 9.11 -5.90
N VAL A 56 -16.11 10.37 -6.23
CA VAL A 56 -16.08 11.48 -5.26
C VAL A 56 -17.45 12.12 -5.13
N ARG A 57 -17.80 12.49 -3.91
CA ARG A 57 -19.07 13.19 -3.59
C ARG A 57 -18.83 14.29 -2.59
N ARG A 58 -19.71 15.28 -2.52
CA ARG A 58 -19.62 16.34 -1.52
C ARG A 58 -19.66 15.79 -0.10
N ASN A 59 -18.85 16.38 0.77
CA ASN A 59 -18.92 16.17 2.20
C ASN A 59 -19.72 17.29 2.87
N ASP A 60 -20.95 16.98 3.28
CA ASP A 60 -21.83 17.95 3.95
C ASP A 60 -21.29 18.42 5.33
N ALA A 61 -20.31 17.71 5.89
CA ALA A 61 -19.64 18.10 7.12
C ALA A 61 -18.53 19.17 6.92
N ALA A 62 -18.25 19.56 5.67
CA ALA A 62 -17.19 20.50 5.32
C ALA A 62 -17.74 21.74 4.59
N GLU A 63 -16.95 22.82 4.60
CA GLU A 63 -17.23 23.96 3.72
C GLU A 63 -17.08 23.55 2.24
N ARG A 64 -17.96 24.06 1.38
CA ARG A 64 -17.91 23.75 -0.05
C ARG A 64 -16.64 24.32 -0.69
N ALA A 65 -15.79 23.42 -1.19
CA ALA A 65 -14.59 23.77 -1.96
C ALA A 65 -14.87 23.73 -3.48
N ALA A 66 -14.44 24.74 -4.24
CA ALA A 66 -14.63 24.76 -5.70
C ALA A 66 -13.75 23.74 -6.45
N ALA A 67 -12.73 23.21 -5.78
CA ALA A 67 -11.82 22.20 -6.32
C ALA A 67 -11.59 21.10 -5.27
N ILE A 68 -11.16 19.93 -5.75
CA ILE A 68 -10.55 18.90 -4.91
C ILE A 68 -9.02 19.05 -4.99
N ARG A 69 -8.35 18.93 -3.84
CA ARG A 69 -6.90 18.82 -3.76
C ARG A 69 -6.57 17.35 -3.55
N LEU A 70 -5.77 16.79 -4.45
CA LEU A 70 -5.29 15.42 -4.42
C LEU A 70 -3.78 15.46 -4.19
N ASN A 71 -3.32 14.83 -3.12
CA ASN A 71 -1.92 14.82 -2.76
C ASN A 71 -1.12 13.92 -3.69
N GLY A 72 0.05 14.40 -4.09
CA GLY A 72 1.07 13.64 -4.78
C GLY A 72 2.43 13.87 -4.11
N ASP A 73 3.39 12.99 -4.37
CA ASP A 73 4.79 13.16 -3.97
C ASP A 73 5.68 12.33 -4.89
N GLY A 74 6.57 12.99 -5.64
CA GLY A 74 7.50 12.33 -6.56
C GLY A 74 6.83 11.60 -7.73
N ILE A 75 5.58 11.98 -8.07
CA ILE A 75 4.79 11.39 -9.15
C ILE A 75 4.21 12.48 -10.04
N GLU A 76 3.98 12.14 -11.31
CA GLU A 76 3.32 13.00 -12.28
C GLU A 76 2.14 12.26 -12.94
N PRO A 77 1.02 12.95 -13.19
CA PRO A 77 -0.11 12.35 -13.88
C PRO A 77 0.18 12.31 -15.38
N THR A 78 0.06 11.15 -15.99
CA THR A 78 0.15 10.97 -17.45
C THR A 78 -1.20 11.19 -18.14
N GLU A 79 -2.29 10.98 -17.39
CA GLU A 79 -3.67 11.20 -17.84
C GLU A 79 -4.54 11.57 -16.63
N VAL A 80 -5.44 12.52 -16.81
CA VAL A 80 -6.45 12.93 -15.82
C VAL A 80 -7.78 13.05 -16.55
N LEU A 81 -8.76 12.24 -16.18
CA LEU A 81 -10.11 12.28 -16.69
C LEU A 81 -11.07 12.71 -15.58
N LEU A 82 -12.07 13.49 -15.97
CA LEU A 82 -13.22 13.85 -15.16
C LEU A 82 -14.48 13.41 -15.90
N ASP A 83 -15.27 12.56 -15.27
CA ASP A 83 -16.53 12.02 -15.81
C ASP A 83 -16.34 11.43 -17.23
N GLY A 84 -15.26 10.66 -17.41
CA GLY A 84 -14.92 9.98 -18.66
C GLY A 84 -14.33 10.87 -19.76
N HIS A 85 -14.07 12.15 -19.50
CA HIS A 85 -13.51 13.10 -20.46
C HIS A 85 -12.19 13.67 -19.96
N PRO A 86 -11.23 14.04 -20.84
CA PRO A 86 -10.00 14.72 -20.41
C PRO A 86 -10.31 15.93 -19.54
N ALA A 87 -9.77 15.94 -18.32
CA ALA A 87 -9.99 17.02 -17.37
C ALA A 87 -9.33 18.31 -17.89
N SER A 88 -10.04 19.43 -17.77
CA SER A 88 -9.54 20.76 -18.14
C SER A 88 -9.46 21.66 -16.91
N GLY A 89 -8.51 22.59 -16.91
CA GLY A 89 -8.38 23.58 -15.83
C GLY A 89 -7.82 23.07 -14.51
N TRP A 90 -7.34 21.82 -14.45
CA TRP A 90 -6.54 21.36 -13.32
C TRP A 90 -5.16 22.04 -13.33
N SER A 91 -4.57 22.17 -12.15
CA SER A 91 -3.24 22.75 -11.96
C SER A 91 -2.44 21.97 -10.93
N ARG A 92 -1.13 22.23 -10.89
CA ARG A 92 -0.24 21.75 -9.81
C ARG A 92 -0.09 22.86 -8.77
N ASP A 93 -0.08 22.48 -7.50
CA ASP A 93 0.35 23.34 -6.39
C ASP A 93 1.39 22.58 -5.59
N GLY A 94 2.67 22.85 -5.88
CA GLY A 94 3.75 21.93 -5.51
C GLY A 94 3.50 20.55 -6.12
N ASP A 95 3.58 19.52 -5.29
CA ASP A 95 3.34 18.13 -5.68
C ASP A 95 1.86 17.73 -5.67
N ASP A 96 0.94 18.62 -5.27
CA ASP A 96 -0.49 18.34 -5.27
C ASP A 96 -1.13 18.61 -6.64
N LEU A 97 -2.16 17.83 -6.97
CA LEU A 97 -3.04 18.08 -8.10
C LEU A 97 -4.32 18.77 -7.62
N ILE A 98 -4.61 19.94 -8.20
CA ILE A 98 -5.81 20.72 -7.91
C ILE A 98 -6.77 20.58 -9.09
N LEU A 99 -7.92 19.96 -8.87
CA LEU A 99 -8.92 19.70 -9.90
C LEU A 99 -10.22 20.45 -9.59
N PRO A 100 -10.62 21.44 -10.41
CA PRO A 100 -11.93 22.08 -10.29
C PRO A 100 -13.05 21.06 -10.49
N LEU A 101 -14.05 21.07 -9.62
CA LEU A 101 -15.18 20.14 -9.69
C LEU A 101 -16.50 20.92 -9.59
N ALA A 102 -17.31 20.81 -10.65
CA ALA A 102 -18.59 21.48 -10.78
C ALA A 102 -19.75 20.51 -10.51
N GLY A 103 -20.42 20.67 -9.37
CA GLY A 103 -21.50 19.78 -8.97
C GLY A 103 -21.18 19.05 -7.67
N ASP A 104 -21.91 17.98 -7.43
CA ASP A 104 -21.94 17.28 -6.15
C ASP A 104 -21.35 15.86 -6.18
N ASP A 105 -21.27 15.23 -7.35
CA ASP A 105 -20.75 13.87 -7.56
C ASP A 105 -19.95 13.82 -8.86
N HIS A 106 -18.80 13.16 -8.84
CA HIS A 106 -17.92 13.01 -10.00
C HIS A 106 -17.17 11.68 -9.97
N LEU A 107 -16.73 11.23 -11.15
CA LEU A 107 -15.72 10.20 -11.31
C LEU A 107 -14.41 10.83 -11.77
N ILE A 108 -13.37 10.70 -10.96
CA ILE A 108 -12.01 11.15 -11.31
C ILE A 108 -11.20 9.91 -11.69
N GLU A 109 -10.56 9.92 -12.84
CA GLU A 109 -9.62 8.87 -13.24
C GLU A 109 -8.23 9.47 -13.44
N ILE A 110 -7.20 8.85 -12.87
CA ILE A 110 -5.82 9.34 -12.95
C ILE A 110 -4.90 8.19 -13.30
N VAL A 111 -3.98 8.43 -14.23
CA VAL A 111 -2.93 7.48 -14.57
C VAL A 111 -1.59 8.02 -14.11
N THR A 112 -0.90 7.28 -13.27
CA THR A 112 0.45 7.59 -12.80
C THR A 112 1.41 6.50 -13.24
N GLU A 113 2.66 6.89 -13.49
CA GLU A 113 3.76 5.97 -13.74
C GLU A 113 4.76 6.12 -12.59
N VAL A 114 5.12 5.00 -11.97
CA VAL A 114 6.07 4.96 -10.86
C VAL A 114 7.22 4.01 -11.20
N ASN A 115 8.40 4.28 -10.63
CA ASN A 115 9.58 3.42 -10.73
C ASN A 115 9.92 2.83 -9.35
N PRO A 116 9.35 1.66 -8.99
CA PRO A 116 9.59 1.04 -7.70
C PRO A 116 11.06 0.73 -7.41
N ALA A 117 11.85 0.37 -8.44
CA ALA A 117 13.28 0.08 -8.31
C ALA A 117 14.10 1.30 -7.88
N ALA A 118 13.70 2.48 -8.32
CA ALA A 118 14.37 3.74 -7.97
C ALA A 118 13.91 4.31 -6.61
N ASN A 119 12.89 3.72 -5.98
CA ASN A 119 12.30 4.24 -4.75
C ASN A 119 13.07 3.81 -3.49
N SER A 120 14.17 4.51 -3.19
CA SER A 120 14.99 4.28 -2.00
C SER A 120 14.38 4.80 -0.68
N GLN A 121 13.25 5.49 -0.73
CA GLN A 121 12.55 5.98 0.47
C GLN A 121 11.76 4.88 1.18
N LEU A 122 11.49 3.76 0.50
CA LEU A 122 10.66 2.64 0.99
C LEU A 122 9.29 3.12 1.50
N MET A 123 8.69 4.06 0.77
CA MET A 123 7.39 4.69 1.01
C MET A 123 6.60 4.72 -0.31
N GLY A 124 5.30 4.44 -0.27
CA GLY A 124 4.50 4.15 -1.46
C GLY A 124 4.80 2.75 -1.98
N LEU A 125 4.84 2.57 -3.30
CA LEU A 125 5.23 1.32 -3.95
C LEU A 125 6.74 1.30 -4.21
N TYR A 126 7.44 0.27 -3.74
CA TYR A 126 8.88 0.13 -3.91
C TYR A 126 9.30 -1.32 -4.14
N ALA A 127 10.51 -1.51 -4.66
CA ALA A 127 11.09 -2.83 -4.84
C ALA A 127 11.98 -3.23 -3.65
N SER A 128 11.85 -4.47 -3.18
CA SER A 128 12.77 -5.12 -2.24
C SER A 128 13.18 -6.47 -2.80
N ASN A 129 14.46 -6.59 -3.19
CA ASN A 129 15.07 -7.84 -3.67
C ASN A 129 14.24 -8.60 -4.75
N GLY A 130 13.77 -7.87 -5.77
CA GLY A 130 13.01 -8.47 -6.87
C GLY A 130 11.49 -8.62 -6.63
N MET A 131 11.01 -8.33 -5.43
CA MET A 131 9.59 -8.23 -5.08
C MET A 131 9.15 -6.76 -5.02
N LEU A 132 7.86 -6.51 -5.26
CA LEU A 132 7.21 -5.24 -5.01
C LEU A 132 6.41 -5.30 -3.71
N CYS A 133 6.49 -4.25 -2.90
CA CYS A 133 5.66 -4.10 -1.70
C CYS A 133 5.38 -2.62 -1.43
N THR A 134 4.43 -2.37 -0.53
CA THR A 134 3.99 -1.02 -0.21
C THR A 134 4.15 -0.68 1.27
N GLN A 135 4.49 0.58 1.54
CA GLN A 135 4.34 1.20 2.86
C GLN A 135 3.59 2.52 2.70
N CYS A 136 2.37 2.61 3.23
CA CYS A 136 1.50 3.77 3.04
C CYS A 136 1.37 4.64 4.29
N GLU A 137 1.66 4.14 5.49
CA GLU A 137 1.63 4.98 6.70
C GLU A 137 2.91 5.83 6.81
N ALA A 138 2.81 7.13 7.12
CA ALA A 138 1.58 7.90 7.35
C ALA A 138 0.97 8.49 6.07
N GLU A 139 1.81 8.80 5.08
CA GLU A 139 1.46 9.60 3.90
C GLU A 139 2.17 9.05 2.65
N GLY A 140 2.25 7.73 2.53
CA GLY A 140 2.93 7.04 1.42
C GLY A 140 2.04 6.76 0.22
N PHE A 141 0.71 6.76 0.37
CA PHE A 141 -0.20 6.43 -0.73
C PHE A 141 -0.14 7.48 -1.85
N ARG A 142 0.09 8.76 -1.50
CA ARG A 142 0.35 9.85 -2.46
C ARG A 142 1.61 9.66 -3.33
N ARG A 143 2.46 8.68 -3.02
CA ARG A 143 3.62 8.28 -3.86
C ARG A 143 3.26 7.18 -4.87
N ILE A 144 2.00 6.73 -4.88
CA ILE A 144 1.47 5.70 -5.79
C ILE A 144 0.55 6.37 -6.81
N THR A 145 -0.43 7.14 -6.33
CA THR A 145 -1.39 7.86 -7.15
C THR A 145 -1.88 9.11 -6.43
N PHE A 146 -2.44 10.06 -7.18
CA PHE A 146 -3.01 11.28 -6.61
C PHE A 146 -4.27 10.97 -5.80
N PHE A 147 -4.26 11.31 -4.51
CA PHE A 147 -5.34 10.95 -3.58
C PHE A 147 -5.45 11.97 -2.44
N PRO A 148 -6.63 12.20 -1.83
CA PRO A 148 -6.70 12.95 -0.57
C PRO A 148 -6.16 12.08 0.57
N ASP A 149 -4.83 12.04 0.68
CA ASP A 149 -4.09 11.11 1.52
C ASP A 149 -4.08 11.53 2.99
N ARG A 150 -5.26 11.36 3.61
CA ARG A 150 -5.58 11.73 4.99
C ARG A 150 -6.54 10.72 5.62
N PRO A 151 -6.42 10.44 6.92
CA PRO A 151 -7.06 9.26 7.52
C PRO A 151 -8.56 9.38 7.78
N ASP A 152 -9.15 10.57 7.69
CA ASP A 152 -10.60 10.78 7.80
C ASP A 152 -11.35 10.65 6.47
N VAL A 153 -10.64 10.37 5.37
CA VAL A 153 -11.23 9.95 4.10
C VAL A 153 -11.20 8.42 4.04
N LEU A 154 -12.38 7.81 4.11
CA LEU A 154 -12.55 6.36 4.13
C LEU A 154 -13.16 5.87 2.82
N SER A 155 -12.57 4.82 2.25
CA SER A 155 -12.99 4.25 0.97
C SER A 155 -13.05 2.73 1.04
N THR A 156 -13.99 2.14 0.30
CA THR A 156 -13.87 0.73 -0.09
C THR A 156 -12.91 0.61 -1.28
N TYR A 157 -12.17 -0.50 -1.38
CA TYR A 157 -11.12 -0.66 -2.39
C TYR A 157 -11.37 -1.90 -3.25
N ARG A 158 -11.34 -1.70 -4.57
CA ARG A 158 -11.20 -2.75 -5.58
C ARG A 158 -9.83 -2.61 -6.23
N VAL A 159 -9.04 -3.68 -6.21
CA VAL A 159 -7.65 -3.63 -6.67
C VAL A 159 -7.42 -4.75 -7.67
N ARG A 160 -7.12 -4.38 -8.91
CA ARG A 160 -6.65 -5.29 -9.94
C ARG A 160 -5.14 -5.13 -10.06
N MET A 161 -4.42 -6.25 -10.08
CA MET A 161 -2.99 -6.28 -10.36
C MET A 161 -2.73 -7.23 -11.50
N SER A 162 -1.85 -6.86 -12.41
CA SER A 162 -1.34 -7.72 -13.47
C SER A 162 0.16 -7.53 -13.64
N GLY A 163 0.87 -8.57 -14.04
CA GLY A 163 2.29 -8.51 -14.34
C GLY A 163 2.83 -9.85 -14.88
N PRO A 164 4.12 -9.91 -15.24
CA PRO A 164 4.74 -11.13 -15.74
C PRO A 164 4.71 -12.23 -14.67
N LYS A 165 4.02 -13.35 -14.94
CA LYS A 165 3.84 -14.45 -13.98
C LYS A 165 5.17 -15.07 -13.52
N ALA A 166 6.18 -15.05 -14.39
CA ALA A 166 7.52 -15.54 -14.06
C ALA A 166 8.25 -14.65 -13.03
N GLN A 167 7.92 -13.36 -12.98
CA GLN A 167 8.53 -12.40 -12.05
C GLN A 167 7.69 -12.22 -10.78
N PHE A 168 6.37 -12.25 -10.92
CA PHE A 168 5.43 -11.99 -9.83
C PHE A 168 4.39 -13.11 -9.69
N PRO A 169 4.77 -14.38 -9.47
CA PRO A 169 3.80 -15.49 -9.45
C PRO A 169 2.72 -15.35 -8.35
N VAL A 170 2.96 -14.53 -7.33
CA VAL A 170 2.01 -14.20 -6.26
C VAL A 170 1.68 -12.71 -6.30
N LEU A 171 0.38 -12.38 -6.32
CA LEU A 171 -0.16 -11.01 -6.28
C LEU A 171 -1.15 -10.88 -5.11
N LEU A 172 -0.85 -10.06 -4.11
CA LEU A 172 -1.64 -9.90 -2.87
C LEU A 172 -2.04 -8.43 -2.67
N SER A 173 -3.28 -8.20 -2.25
CA SER A 173 -3.76 -6.90 -1.75
C SER A 173 -4.74 -7.12 -0.59
N ASN A 174 -5.32 -6.04 -0.07
CA ASN A 174 -6.28 -6.10 1.04
C ASN A 174 -7.57 -6.85 0.66
N GLY A 175 -8.26 -7.39 1.66
CA GLY A 175 -9.56 -8.03 1.49
C GLY A 175 -9.45 -9.43 0.88
N ASN A 176 -10.44 -9.79 0.04
CA ASN A 176 -10.54 -11.11 -0.55
C ASN A 176 -10.15 -11.11 -2.03
N CYS A 177 -9.44 -12.14 -2.49
CA CYS A 177 -9.22 -12.40 -3.91
C CYS A 177 -10.55 -12.87 -4.53
N VAL A 178 -11.15 -12.03 -5.38
CA VAL A 178 -12.47 -12.27 -5.98
C VAL A 178 -12.38 -12.87 -7.38
N ALA A 179 -11.26 -12.66 -8.07
CA ALA A 179 -10.99 -13.27 -9.37
C ALA A 179 -9.48 -13.30 -9.65
N SER A 180 -9.03 -14.27 -10.43
CA SER A 180 -7.66 -14.35 -10.91
C SER A 180 -7.61 -15.13 -12.21
N GLY A 181 -6.59 -14.91 -13.03
CA GLY A 181 -6.44 -15.67 -14.27
C GLY A 181 -5.10 -15.44 -14.95
N ASP A 182 -4.82 -16.25 -15.95
CA ASP A 182 -3.71 -16.03 -16.87
C ASP A 182 -4.07 -14.93 -17.88
N GLY A 183 -3.06 -14.16 -18.29
CA GLY A 183 -3.13 -13.17 -19.35
C GLY A 183 -2.41 -13.63 -20.62
N GLU A 184 -2.31 -12.75 -21.60
CA GLU A 184 -1.53 -13.01 -22.82
C GLU A 184 -0.03 -12.91 -22.54
N ALA A 185 0.80 -13.53 -23.39
CA ALA A 185 2.26 -13.38 -23.37
C ALA A 185 2.97 -13.68 -22.04
N GLY A 186 2.41 -14.55 -21.19
CA GLY A 186 3.01 -14.93 -19.91
C GLY A 186 2.68 -14.00 -18.74
N GLU A 187 1.77 -13.06 -18.95
CA GLU A 187 1.15 -12.26 -17.89
C GLU A 187 0.14 -13.10 -17.09
N HIS A 188 -0.20 -12.63 -15.90
CA HIS A 188 -1.37 -13.08 -15.14
C HIS A 188 -1.96 -11.91 -14.36
N TRP A 189 -3.07 -12.13 -13.68
CA TRP A 189 -3.71 -11.09 -12.89
C TRP A 189 -4.49 -11.64 -11.70
N ALA A 190 -4.72 -10.78 -10.71
CA ALA A 190 -5.58 -11.01 -9.57
C ALA A 190 -6.40 -9.75 -9.25
N GLU A 191 -7.66 -9.94 -8.87
CA GLU A 191 -8.58 -8.91 -8.41
C GLU A 191 -8.92 -9.14 -6.94
N TRP A 192 -8.81 -8.08 -6.17
CA TRP A 192 -9.02 -8.04 -4.73
C TRP A 192 -10.11 -7.03 -4.39
N HIS A 193 -10.93 -7.36 -3.39
CA HIS A 193 -11.97 -6.48 -2.90
C HIS A 193 -12.00 -6.48 -1.38
N ASP A 194 -11.82 -5.30 -0.80
CA ASP A 194 -12.01 -5.05 0.62
C ASP A 194 -13.32 -4.28 0.82
N PRO A 195 -14.35 -4.91 1.42
CA PRO A 195 -15.66 -4.30 1.62
C PRO A 195 -15.67 -3.28 2.76
N TRP A 196 -14.61 -3.19 3.57
CA TRP A 196 -14.56 -2.30 4.72
C TRP A 196 -13.97 -0.94 4.35
N PRO A 197 -14.69 0.17 4.60
CA PRO A 197 -14.15 1.51 4.40
C PRO A 197 -12.90 1.72 5.27
N LYS A 198 -11.78 2.04 4.63
CA LYS A 198 -10.50 2.28 5.29
C LYS A 198 -9.81 3.52 4.72
N PRO A 199 -8.93 4.18 5.49
CA PRO A 199 -8.06 5.22 4.96
C PRO A 199 -6.95 4.65 4.08
N SER A 200 -6.39 5.50 3.21
CA SER A 200 -5.33 5.15 2.26
C SER A 200 -4.07 4.58 2.92
N TYR A 201 -3.75 4.99 4.15
CA TYR A 201 -2.55 4.49 4.85
C TYR A 201 -2.62 2.97 5.15
N LEU A 202 -3.82 2.39 5.21
CA LEU A 202 -4.04 0.95 5.39
C LEU A 202 -4.04 0.15 4.07
N PHE A 203 -3.82 0.81 2.93
CA PHE A 203 -3.64 0.11 1.65
C PHE A 203 -2.36 -0.72 1.66
N ALA A 204 -2.44 -1.94 1.09
CA ALA A 204 -1.28 -2.75 0.79
C ALA A 204 -1.38 -3.44 -0.58
N ALA A 205 -0.23 -3.55 -1.24
CA ALA A 205 -0.02 -4.42 -2.39
C ALA A 205 1.35 -5.10 -2.28
N VAL A 206 1.40 -6.40 -2.57
CA VAL A 206 2.63 -7.19 -2.61
C VAL A 206 2.62 -8.06 -3.86
N ALA A 207 3.73 -8.10 -4.59
CA ALA A 207 3.90 -8.92 -5.79
C ALA A 207 5.32 -9.48 -5.92
N GLY A 208 5.48 -10.80 -5.99
CA GLY A 208 6.79 -11.43 -6.04
C GLY A 208 6.77 -12.96 -6.05
N ASP A 209 7.96 -13.56 -6.02
CA ASP A 209 8.13 -15.01 -5.87
C ASP A 209 8.11 -15.41 -4.40
N LEU A 210 6.94 -15.86 -3.95
CA LEU A 210 6.62 -16.10 -2.55
C LEU A 210 6.10 -17.51 -2.32
N VAL A 211 6.45 -18.07 -1.16
CA VAL A 211 5.90 -19.31 -0.61
C VAL A 211 5.21 -19.01 0.71
N ALA A 212 4.20 -19.81 1.08
CA ALA A 212 3.38 -19.54 2.26
C ALA A 212 3.33 -20.72 3.23
N ASN A 213 3.47 -20.42 4.52
CA ASN A 213 3.01 -21.29 5.60
C ASN A 213 1.51 -21.02 5.78
N ARG A 214 0.70 -22.08 5.62
CA ARG A 214 -0.76 -21.97 5.59
C ARG A 214 -1.39 -22.73 6.73
N ASP A 215 -2.41 -22.13 7.32
CA ASP A 215 -3.21 -22.75 8.36
C ASP A 215 -4.62 -22.13 8.36
N SER A 216 -5.42 -22.41 9.39
CA SER A 216 -6.73 -21.79 9.59
C SER A 216 -7.03 -21.53 11.06
N PHE A 217 -7.94 -20.60 11.30
CA PHE A 217 -8.53 -20.31 12.61
C PHE A 217 -10.06 -20.37 12.50
N THR A 218 -10.72 -20.95 13.50
CA THR A 218 -12.18 -20.91 13.59
C THR A 218 -12.56 -19.98 14.72
N THR A 219 -13.30 -18.93 14.37
CA THR A 219 -13.69 -17.88 15.30
C THR A 219 -14.74 -18.35 16.31
N MET A 220 -14.98 -17.53 17.34
CA MET A 220 -15.97 -17.78 18.38
C MET A 220 -17.41 -17.98 17.83
N ASN A 221 -17.72 -17.43 16.66
CA ASN A 221 -19.03 -17.61 15.99
C ASN A 221 -18.97 -18.59 14.80
N GLY A 222 -17.88 -19.33 14.64
CA GLY A 222 -17.76 -20.42 13.68
C GLY A 222 -17.34 -20.01 12.27
N ARG A 223 -16.91 -18.76 12.03
CA ARG A 223 -16.26 -18.38 10.77
C ARG A 223 -14.92 -19.10 10.68
N LYS A 224 -14.66 -19.75 9.55
CA LYS A 224 -13.31 -20.23 9.22
C LYS A 224 -12.54 -19.10 8.53
N VAL A 225 -11.38 -18.75 9.07
CA VAL A 225 -10.45 -17.79 8.52
C VAL A 225 -9.24 -18.56 7.99
N ASP A 226 -8.90 -18.36 6.72
CA ASP A 226 -7.69 -18.93 6.14
C ASP A 226 -6.49 -18.03 6.45
N LEU A 227 -5.43 -18.62 7.01
CA LEU A 227 -4.23 -17.90 7.44
C LEU A 227 -3.07 -18.22 6.49
N ALA A 228 -2.29 -17.21 6.13
CA ALA A 228 -1.07 -17.41 5.34
C ALA A 228 0.04 -16.45 5.75
N ILE A 229 1.21 -16.99 6.06
CA ILE A 229 2.45 -16.23 6.27
C ILE A 229 3.35 -16.47 5.07
N TRP A 230 3.58 -15.40 4.31
CA TRP A 230 4.33 -15.41 3.06
C TRP A 230 5.77 -14.96 3.29
N VAL A 231 6.69 -15.69 2.70
CA VAL A 231 8.14 -15.42 2.68
C VAL A 231 8.66 -15.63 1.26
N ARG A 232 9.89 -15.18 0.98
CA ARG A 232 10.51 -15.40 -0.35
C ARG A 232 10.78 -16.88 -0.60
N ALA A 233 10.67 -17.30 -1.86
CA ALA A 233 10.87 -18.69 -2.25
C ALA A 233 12.34 -19.15 -2.26
N HIS A 234 13.30 -18.24 -2.38
CA HIS A 234 14.71 -18.55 -2.72
C HIS A 234 15.65 -18.83 -1.54
N ASP A 235 15.14 -19.05 -0.35
CA ASP A 235 15.97 -19.44 0.78
C ASP A 235 16.04 -20.97 0.80
N GLY A 236 17.24 -21.55 0.61
CA GLY A 236 17.47 -23.00 0.42
C GLY A 236 17.00 -23.91 1.58
N PRO A 237 17.53 -25.14 1.74
CA PRO A 237 17.22 -25.95 2.92
C PRO A 237 17.52 -25.15 4.22
N GLY A 238 16.55 -25.06 5.14
CA GLY A 238 16.60 -24.12 6.28
C GLY A 238 16.13 -22.69 5.96
N GLY A 239 15.38 -22.50 4.87
CA GLY A 239 14.88 -21.21 4.42
C GLY A 239 13.79 -20.61 5.31
N ASP A 240 13.43 -19.35 5.04
CA ASP A 240 12.57 -18.55 5.92
C ASP A 240 11.21 -19.19 6.20
N LEU A 241 10.70 -20.05 5.31
CA LEU A 241 9.39 -20.71 5.46
C LEU A 241 9.33 -21.59 6.72
N GLU A 242 10.39 -22.34 7.00
CA GLU A 242 10.44 -23.25 8.17
C GLU A 242 10.46 -22.47 9.49
N ARG A 243 10.90 -21.20 9.45
CA ARG A 243 11.04 -20.29 10.60
C ARG A 243 9.77 -19.52 10.93
N THR A 244 8.68 -19.73 10.18
CA THR A 244 7.38 -19.03 10.38
C THR A 244 6.44 -19.73 11.37
N GLY A 245 6.83 -20.90 11.90
CA GLY A 245 5.95 -21.72 12.75
C GLY A 245 5.50 -21.00 14.02
N HIS A 246 6.41 -20.29 14.68
CA HIS A 246 6.08 -19.50 15.88
C HIS A 246 5.15 -18.34 15.57
N ALA A 247 5.38 -17.60 14.48
CA ALA A 247 4.50 -16.51 14.04
C ALA A 247 3.07 -16.99 13.74
N MET A 248 2.90 -18.16 13.14
CA MET A 248 1.56 -18.74 12.91
C MET A 248 0.85 -19.06 14.23
N LEU A 249 1.58 -19.57 15.22
CA LEU A 249 1.04 -19.83 16.55
C LEU A 249 0.68 -18.52 17.26
N ALA A 250 1.56 -17.51 17.23
CA ALA A 250 1.33 -16.19 17.81
C ALA A 250 0.10 -15.50 17.21
N LEU A 251 -0.09 -15.57 15.89
CA LEU A 251 -1.28 -15.08 15.20
C LEU A 251 -2.56 -15.73 15.75
N LYS A 252 -2.60 -17.06 15.83
CA LYS A 252 -3.77 -17.79 16.37
C LYS A 252 -4.04 -17.47 17.82
N ASN A 253 -3.00 -17.38 18.64
CA ASN A 253 -3.12 -16.99 20.05
C ASN A 253 -3.68 -15.57 20.17
N SER A 254 -3.23 -14.64 19.32
CA SER A 254 -3.71 -13.25 19.31
C SER A 254 -5.20 -13.18 18.94
N MET A 255 -5.62 -13.89 17.88
CA MET A 255 -7.03 -13.97 17.50
C MET A 255 -7.87 -14.56 18.64
N LYS A 256 -7.41 -15.65 19.26
CA LYS A 256 -8.14 -16.31 20.34
C LYS A 256 -8.27 -15.42 21.57
N TRP A 257 -7.20 -14.74 21.94
CA TRP A 257 -7.16 -13.87 23.09
C TRP A 257 -8.08 -12.65 22.91
N ASP A 258 -8.13 -12.04 21.73
CA ASP A 258 -9.01 -10.90 21.46
C ASP A 258 -10.50 -11.30 21.53
N GLU A 259 -10.83 -12.54 21.14
CA GLU A 259 -12.16 -13.11 21.36
C GLU A 259 -12.48 -13.32 22.85
N GLU A 260 -11.57 -13.92 23.61
CA GLU A 260 -11.81 -14.26 25.02
C GLU A 260 -11.84 -13.03 25.93
N VAL A 261 -10.99 -12.04 25.65
CA VAL A 261 -10.79 -10.88 26.52
C VAL A 261 -11.64 -9.70 26.10
N PHE A 262 -11.77 -9.44 24.79
CA PHE A 262 -12.49 -8.29 24.27
C PHE A 262 -13.78 -8.62 23.52
N GLY A 263 -14.07 -9.91 23.28
CA GLY A 263 -15.25 -10.32 22.51
C GLY A 263 -15.17 -9.88 21.05
N ARG A 264 -13.96 -9.79 20.48
CA ARG A 264 -13.72 -9.31 19.11
C ARG A 264 -13.34 -10.47 18.21
N GLU A 265 -14.16 -10.68 17.18
CA GLU A 265 -13.93 -11.68 16.15
C GLU A 265 -13.35 -11.01 14.89
N TYR A 266 -12.50 -11.74 14.16
CA TYR A 266 -11.96 -11.29 12.88
C TYR A 266 -13.03 -11.25 11.77
N ASP A 267 -12.98 -10.24 10.91
CA ASP A 267 -14.08 -9.78 10.06
C ASP A 267 -13.89 -10.02 8.55
N LEU A 268 -12.83 -10.73 8.15
CA LEU A 268 -12.56 -11.17 6.79
C LEU A 268 -12.42 -12.70 6.70
N ASP A 269 -12.41 -13.23 5.48
CA ASP A 269 -12.31 -14.67 5.24
C ASP A 269 -10.85 -15.16 5.22
N LEU A 270 -9.90 -14.23 5.08
CA LEU A 270 -8.48 -14.51 5.04
C LEU A 270 -7.66 -13.48 5.83
N PHE A 271 -6.51 -13.93 6.35
CA PHE A 271 -5.50 -13.10 7.00
C PHE A 271 -4.12 -13.43 6.44
N ASN A 272 -3.53 -12.49 5.70
CA ASN A 272 -2.18 -12.63 5.18
C ASN A 272 -1.18 -11.83 6.03
N ILE A 273 0.01 -12.40 6.23
CA ILE A 273 1.23 -11.72 6.67
C ILE A 273 2.28 -11.89 5.58
N VAL A 274 2.99 -10.83 5.20
CA VAL A 274 4.16 -10.93 4.31
C VAL A 274 5.39 -10.47 5.08
N ALA A 275 6.40 -11.33 5.19
CA ALA A 275 7.68 -10.98 5.79
C ALA A 275 8.65 -10.44 4.72
N VAL A 276 9.16 -9.22 4.93
CA VAL A 276 10.05 -8.51 4.01
C VAL A 276 11.31 -8.07 4.76
N SER A 277 12.49 -8.27 4.17
CA SER A 277 13.75 -7.88 4.83
C SER A 277 13.98 -6.37 4.84
N ASP A 278 13.67 -5.70 3.73
CA ASP A 278 13.82 -4.24 3.58
C ASP A 278 12.50 -3.54 3.93
N PHE A 279 12.24 -3.41 5.22
CA PHE A 279 11.07 -2.72 5.75
C PHE A 279 11.51 -1.70 6.81
N ASN A 280 11.24 -0.42 6.56
CA ASN A 280 11.66 0.69 7.44
C ASN A 280 11.02 0.62 8.82
N MET A 281 9.77 0.15 8.88
CA MET A 281 9.02 -0.03 10.11
C MET A 281 9.16 -1.47 10.63
N GLY A 282 8.68 -1.74 11.85
CA GLY A 282 8.69 -3.11 12.38
C GLY A 282 7.64 -3.98 11.73
N ALA A 283 6.40 -3.53 11.74
CA ALA A 283 5.25 -4.17 11.12
C ALA A 283 4.20 -3.09 10.77
N MET A 284 3.30 -3.42 9.86
CA MET A 284 2.21 -2.55 9.43
C MET A 284 0.89 -3.34 9.37
N GLU A 285 -0.17 -2.76 9.92
CA GLU A 285 -1.48 -3.37 10.12
C GLU A 285 -2.44 -3.25 8.92
N ASN A 286 -1.90 -3.26 7.70
CA ASN A 286 -2.71 -3.12 6.50
C ASN A 286 -3.83 -4.18 6.48
N LYS A 287 -5.07 -3.75 6.27
CA LYS A 287 -6.28 -4.58 6.51
C LYS A 287 -6.21 -5.90 5.72
N GLY A 288 -6.06 -7.02 6.43
CA GLY A 288 -6.03 -8.39 5.87
C GLY A 288 -4.74 -8.78 5.14
N LEU A 289 -3.74 -7.88 5.08
CA LEU A 289 -2.43 -8.12 4.45
C LEU A 289 -1.35 -7.37 5.20
N ASN A 290 -1.03 -7.80 6.41
CA ASN A 290 0.00 -7.13 7.19
C ASN A 290 1.38 -7.35 6.56
N VAL A 291 2.21 -6.31 6.56
CA VAL A 291 3.60 -6.39 6.10
C VAL A 291 4.53 -6.23 7.29
N PHE A 292 5.43 -7.19 7.47
CA PHE A 292 6.33 -7.26 8.61
C PHE A 292 7.78 -7.26 8.17
N ASN A 293 8.65 -6.64 8.96
CA ASN A 293 10.07 -6.90 8.89
C ASN A 293 10.33 -8.36 9.31
N THR A 294 11.17 -9.09 8.58
CA THR A 294 11.49 -10.49 8.88
C THR A 294 11.96 -10.73 10.32
N ARG A 295 12.56 -9.71 10.97
CA ARG A 295 12.96 -9.74 12.39
C ARG A 295 11.81 -10.10 13.34
N TYR A 296 10.57 -9.72 13.02
CA TYR A 296 9.38 -9.93 13.85
C TYR A 296 8.50 -11.08 13.36
N VAL A 297 9.04 -11.98 12.52
CA VAL A 297 8.30 -13.14 12.01
C VAL A 297 9.13 -14.41 12.10
N LEU A 298 10.42 -14.34 11.78
CA LEU A 298 11.26 -15.52 11.63
C LEU A 298 11.96 -15.87 12.94
N ALA A 299 11.61 -17.03 13.51
CA ALA A 299 12.25 -17.55 14.71
C ALA A 299 12.60 -19.03 14.54
N ASP A 300 13.81 -19.39 14.96
CA ASP A 300 14.28 -20.77 15.02
C ASP A 300 15.13 -20.99 16.30
N PRO A 301 15.01 -22.14 17.00
CA PRO A 301 15.69 -22.35 18.27
C PRO A 301 17.22 -22.25 18.23
N GLU A 302 17.85 -22.45 17.06
CA GLU A 302 19.29 -22.33 16.90
C GLU A 302 19.75 -20.87 16.75
N THR A 303 18.85 -19.95 16.38
CA THR A 303 19.21 -18.56 15.99
C THR A 303 18.45 -17.47 16.74
N ALA A 304 17.28 -17.76 17.31
CA ALA A 304 16.42 -16.81 18.00
C ALA A 304 16.52 -16.97 19.52
N THR A 305 16.61 -15.85 20.23
CA THR A 305 16.60 -15.80 21.70
C THR A 305 15.17 -15.77 22.25
N ASP A 306 14.99 -16.01 23.55
CA ASP A 306 13.69 -15.85 24.20
C ASP A 306 13.05 -14.47 23.94
N ALA A 307 13.87 -13.41 23.92
CA ALA A 307 13.40 -12.06 23.63
C ALA A 307 12.96 -11.88 22.16
N ASP A 308 13.54 -12.64 21.23
CA ASP A 308 13.09 -12.63 19.84
C ASP A 308 11.76 -13.38 19.69
N TYR A 309 11.59 -14.51 20.40
CA TYR A 309 10.31 -15.23 20.46
C TYR A 309 9.18 -14.38 21.07
N ASP A 310 9.46 -13.61 22.12
CA ASP A 310 8.50 -12.68 22.72
C ASP A 310 8.16 -11.48 21.80
N GLY A 311 9.05 -11.16 20.85
CA GLY A 311 8.87 -10.05 19.90
C GLY A 311 8.07 -10.40 18.64
N VAL A 312 7.79 -11.68 18.42
CA VAL A 312 6.97 -12.22 17.32
C VAL A 312 5.53 -12.39 17.76
#